data_AF-A0AAW4E5G0-F1
#
_entry.id   AF-A0AAW4E5G0-F1
#
_cell.length_a   1.000
_cell.length_b   1.000
_cell.length_c   1.000
_cell.angle_alpha   90.00
_cell.angle_beta   90.00
_cell.angle_gamma   90.00
#
_symmetry.space_group_name_H-M   'P 1'
#
loop_
_entity.id
_entity.type
_entity.pdbx_description
1 polymer ?
#
loop_
_entity_poly.entity_id
_entity_poly.type
_entity_poly.pdbx_seq_one_letter_code
_entity_poly.pdbx_strand_id
1 'polypeptide(L)' 'MLVLTRREGENIMIGDGIQIQVLSVSEETGDVRIQIEAPDVVEAQSRNVGNEVTDRKPGPVIIHKRRWRSLETQGYIT' A
#
# COMPACT_ATOMS: atom_id res chain seq x y z
N MET A 1 -18.74 -4.73 20.34
CA MET A 1 -18.56 -4.81 18.89
C MET A 1 -18.88 -3.45 18.31
N LEU A 2 -17.93 -2.82 17.62
CA LEU A 2 -18.13 -1.53 16.96
C LEU A 2 -18.38 -1.77 15.48
N VAL A 3 -19.40 -1.14 14.91
CA VAL A 3 -19.75 -1.22 13.49
C VAL A 3 -19.62 0.18 12.90
N LEU A 4 -18.80 0.32 11.87
CA LEU A 4 -18.56 1.59 11.18
C LEU A 4 -18.91 1.43 9.71
N THR A 5 -19.61 2.40 9.15
CA THR A 5 -19.81 2.52 7.70
C THR A 5 -18.68 3.34 7.11
N ARG A 6 -18.06 2.84 6.04
CA ARG A 6 -17.06 3.55 5.24
C ARG A 6 -17.42 3.48 3.75
N ARG A 7 -17.18 4.56 3.03
CA ARG A 7 -17.28 4.65 1.57
C ARG A 7 -15.90 4.49 0.93
N GLU A 8 -15.88 4.30 -0.38
CA GLU A 8 -14.64 4.36 -1.17
C GLU A 8 -13.87 5.66 -0.90
N GLY A 9 -12.55 5.53 -0.71
CA GLY A 9 -11.64 6.60 -0.33
C GLY A 9 -11.58 6.88 1.18
N GLU A 10 -12.57 6.47 1.98
CA GLU A 10 -12.59 6.74 3.41
C GLU A 10 -11.68 5.79 4.20
N ASN A 11 -11.16 6.28 5.32
CA ASN A 11 -10.28 5.53 6.21
C ASN A 11 -10.83 5.40 7.64
N ILE A 12 -10.25 4.45 8.36
CA ILE A 12 -10.44 4.16 9.78
C ILE A 12 -9.05 4.15 10.43
N MET A 13 -8.91 4.86 11.55
CA MET A 13 -7.73 4.81 12.39
C MET A 13 -7.96 3.88 13.58
N ILE A 14 -7.01 3.00 13.85
CA ILE A 14 -6.97 2.15 15.04
C ILE A 14 -5.70 2.49 15.82
N GLY A 15 -5.88 3.09 17.01
CA GLY A 15 -4.76 3.66 17.76
C GLY A 15 -4.01 4.72 16.95
N ASP A 16 -2.69 4.78 17.12
CA ASP A 16 -1.84 5.82 16.52
C ASP A 16 -1.05 5.35 15.29
N GLY A 17 -1.19 4.08 14.89
CA GLY A 17 -0.29 3.47 13.90
C GLY A 17 -0.94 2.59 12.84
N ILE A 18 -2.24 2.27 12.98
CA ILE A 18 -2.92 1.38 12.03
C ILE A 18 -4.00 2.17 11.29
N GLN A 19 -3.88 2.19 9.96
CA GLN A 19 -4.86 2.78 9.06
C GLN A 19 -5.48 1.71 8.17
N ILE A 20 -6.80 1.71 8.09
CA ILE A 20 -7.56 0.86 7.17
C ILE A 20 -8.28 1.79 6.19
N GLN A 21 -8.05 1.62 4.89
CA GLN A 21 -8.69 2.42 3.85
C GLN A 21 -9.48 1.54 2.89
N VAL A 22 -10.69 1.98 2.53
CA VAL A 22 -11.46 1.39 1.43
C VAL A 22 -10.96 1.99 0.13
N LEU A 23 -10.22 1.21 -0.67
CA LEU A 23 -9.66 1.70 -1.93
C LEU A 23 -10.68 1.69 -3.07
N SER A 24 -11.48 0.64 -3.17
CA SER A 24 -12.51 0.50 -4.20
C SER A 24 -13.61 -0.45 -3.79
N VAL A 25 -14.82 -0.19 -4.25
CA VAL A 25 -15.98 -1.07 -4.09
C VAL A 25 -16.48 -1.50 -5.47
N SER A 26 -16.48 -2.79 -5.74
CA SER A 26 -17.02 -3.37 -6.98
C SER A 26 -18.49 -3.75 -6.75
N GLU A 27 -19.42 -3.03 -7.37
CA GLU A 27 -20.85 -3.37 -7.29
C GLU A 27 -21.18 -4.65 -8.06
N GLU A 28 -20.44 -4.94 -9.13
CA GLU A 28 -20.67 -6.12 -9.99
C GLU A 28 -20.33 -7.43 -9.27
N THR A 29 -19.16 -7.49 -8.63
CA THR A 29 -18.69 -8.70 -7.93
C THR A 29 -19.04 -8.71 -6.45
N GLY A 30 -19.35 -7.54 -5.88
CA GLY A 30 -19.51 -7.36 -4.43
C GLY A 30 -18.18 -7.29 -3.67
N ASP A 31 -17.05 -7.31 -4.37
CA ASP A 31 -15.72 -7.28 -3.75
C ASP A 31 -15.36 -5.87 -3.28
N VAL A 32 -14.63 -5.81 -2.16
CA VAL A 32 -14.08 -4.57 -1.62
C VAL A 32 -12.57 -4.68 -1.53
N ARG A 33 -11.86 -3.73 -2.15
CA ARG A 33 -10.41 -3.63 -2.03
C ARG A 33 -10.07 -2.78 -0.82
N ILE A 34 -9.37 -3.36 0.14
CA ILE A 34 -8.98 -2.70 1.39
C ILE A 34 -7.46 -2.61 1.46
N GLN A 35 -6.95 -1.44 1.84
CA GLN A 35 -5.55 -1.23 2.20
C GLN A 35 -5.42 -1.17 3.71
N ILE A 36 -4.40 -1.84 4.23
CA ILE A 36 -4.04 -1.81 5.65
C ILE A 36 -2.60 -1.34 5.74
N GLU A 37 -2.39 -0.21 6.41
CA GLU A 37 -1.08 0.30 6.77
C GLU A 37 -0.90 0.11 8.27
N ALA A 38 0.20 -0.53 8.67
CA ALA A 38 0.51 -0.80 10.05
C ALA A 38 2.04 -0.83 10.24
N PRO A 39 2.56 -0.63 11.46
CA PRO A 39 3.98 -0.78 11.75
C PRO A 39 4.41 -2.24 11.58
N ASP A 40 5.70 -2.49 11.28
CA ASP A 40 6.24 -3.83 11.00
C ASP A 40 6.06 -4.85 12.14
N VAL A 41 5.84 -4.39 13.37
CA VAL A 41 5.55 -5.23 14.54
C VAL A 41 4.14 -5.83 14.50
N VAL A 42 3.25 -5.32 13.63
CA VAL A 42 1.88 -5.78 13.48
C VAL A 42 1.70 -6.41 12.10
N GLU A 43 1.30 -7.68 12.08
CA GLU A 43 0.97 -8.37 10.84
C GLU A 43 -0.52 -8.24 10.49
N ALA A 44 -0.81 -7.90 9.23
CA ALA A 44 -2.16 -7.91 8.70
C ALA A 44 -2.40 -9.21 7.92
N GLN A 45 -3.38 -10.01 8.34
CA GLN A 45 -3.70 -11.29 7.71
C GLN A 45 -5.20 -11.39 7.40
N SER A 46 -5.54 -11.99 6.26
CA SER A 46 -6.93 -12.33 5.93
C SER A 46 -7.34 -13.61 6.65
N ARG A 47 -8.53 -13.62 7.25
CA ARG A 47 -9.04 -14.76 8.02
C ARG A 47 -9.10 -16.07 7.22
N ASN A 48 -9.30 -15.98 5.90
CA ASN A 48 -9.48 -17.14 5.03
C ASN A 48 -8.15 -17.65 4.42
N VAL A 49 -7.05 -16.93 4.62
CA VAL A 49 -5.74 -17.44 4.26
C VAL A 49 -5.30 -18.31 5.44
N GLY A 50 -5.22 -19.62 5.21
CA GLY A 50 -4.70 -20.56 6.21
C GLY A 50 -3.33 -20.11 6.73
N ASN A 51 -2.92 -20.68 7.87
CA ASN A 51 -1.72 -20.35 8.66
C ASN A 51 -0.37 -20.58 7.93
N GLU A 52 -0.35 -20.58 6.59
CA GLU A 52 0.81 -20.68 5.70
C GLU A 52 1.06 -19.34 5.00
N VAL A 53 1.56 -18.35 5.73
CA VAL A 53 2.23 -17.19 5.12
C VAL A 53 3.54 -16.94 5.86
N THR A 54 4.50 -17.85 5.66
CA THR A 54 5.91 -17.68 6.05
C THR A 54 6.76 -17.21 4.87
N ASP A 55 6.19 -16.46 3.93
CA ASP A 55 6.98 -15.84 2.87
C ASP A 55 6.53 -14.39 2.69
N ARG A 56 7.35 -13.48 3.21
CA ARG A 56 7.23 -12.04 2.96
C ARG A 56 7.46 -11.81 1.48
N LYS A 57 6.42 -11.91 0.65
CA LYS A 57 6.49 -11.41 -0.71
C LYS A 57 6.58 -9.89 -0.62
N PRO A 58 7.69 -9.25 -1.07
CA PRO A 58 7.76 -7.80 -1.06
C PRO A 58 6.59 -7.28 -1.87
N GLY A 59 5.74 -6.46 -1.25
CA GLY A 59 4.71 -5.70 -1.96
C GLY A 59 5.35 -4.88 -3.09
N PRO A 60 4.57 -4.38 -4.06
CA PRO A 60 5.11 -3.63 -5.18
C PRO A 60 5.95 -2.44 -4.70
N VAL A 61 7.28 -2.56 -4.79
CA VAL A 61 8.23 -1.49 -4.44
C VAL A 61 8.34 -0.56 -5.65
N ILE A 62 7.77 0.64 -5.55
CA ILE A 62 7.96 1.67 -6.57
C ILE A 62 9.36 2.27 -6.41
N ILE A 63 10.32 1.74 -7.18
CA ILE A 63 11.68 2.31 -7.25
C ILE A 63 11.65 3.47 -8.26
N HIS A 64 11.59 4.70 -7.76
CA HIS A 64 11.74 5.90 -8.59
C HIS A 64 13.18 5.99 -9.14
N LYS A 65 13.40 5.48 -10.36
CA LYS A 65 14.67 5.58 -11.07
C LYS A 65 14.86 7.04 -11.53
N ARG A 66 15.60 7.83 -10.76
CA ARG A 66 16.08 9.14 -11.26
C ARG A 66 17.04 8.89 -12.42
N ARG A 67 16.65 9.29 -13.63
CA ARG A 67 17.51 9.30 -14.81
C ARG A 67 18.59 10.36 -14.61
N TRP A 68 19.82 9.94 -14.35
CA TRP A 68 20.99 10.82 -14.37
C TRP A 68 21.17 11.32 -15.81
N ARG A 69 21.05 12.62 -16.04
CA ARG A 69 21.55 13.26 -17.26
C ARG A 69 23.04 13.49 -17.02
N SER A 70 23.89 12.76 -17.74
CA SER A 70 25.31 13.08 -17.81
C SER A 70 25.44 14.52 -18.33
N LEU A 71 26.14 15.36 -17.57
CA LEU A 71 26.60 16.66 -18.08
C LEU A 71 27.75 16.34 -19.04
N GLU A 72 27.44 16.26 -20.33
CA GLU A 72 28.46 16.33 -21.36
C GLU A 72 28.99 17.77 -21.35
N THR A 73 30.17 17.95 -20.75
CA THR A 73 30.91 19.19 -20.82
C THR A 73 31.36 19.38 -22.27
N GLN A 74 30.55 20.07 -23.07
CA GLN A 74 30.94 20.52 -24.41
C GLN A 74 31.97 21.65 -24.26
N GLY A 75 33.24 21.26 -24.14
CA GLY A 75 34.36 22.19 -24.19
C GLY A 75 34.50 22.77 -25.60
N TYR A 76 34.10 24.02 -25.77
CA TYR A 76 34.57 24.90 -26.84
C TYR A 76 35.04 26.19 -26.19
N ILE A 77 36.35 26.40 -26.09
CA ILE A 77 36.92 27.75 -26.02
C ILE A 77 38.25 27.78 -26.78
N THR A 78 38.18 28.51 -27.90
CA THR A 78 39.20 29.25 -28.67
C THR A 78 40.42 28.52 -29.24
#